data_AF-A0A1Q9C5J7-F1
#
_entry.id   AF-A0A1Q9C5J7-F1
#
_cell.length_a   1.000
_cell.length_b   1.000
_cell.length_c   1.000
_cell.angle_alpha   90.00
_cell.angle_beta   90.00
_cell.angle_gamma   90.00
#
_symmetry.space_group_name_H-M   'P 1'
#
loop_
_entity.id
_entity.type
_entity.pdbx_description
1 polymer ?
#
loop_
_entity_poly.entity_id
_entity_poly.type
_entity_poly.pdbx_seq_one_letter_code
_entity_poly.pdbx_strand_id
1 'polypeptide(L)'
;MVVVIEVAIALVVGKVSHCGIATNVGETRIYNTTGGPAPCGVAELGEEVWHSDRPLPERGFTALGVPIGHCDYVREWGQRRLREEQALLDHLQHLPDLQCAWLLLLMCASTRATHALRNIPPEDVRPYAEGRDRAVCAALQERTHLTLIGGITIRPNQASPM
;
A
#
# COMPACT_ATOMS: atom_id res chain seq x y z
N MET A 1 -18.83 -20.16 -8.87
CA MET A 1 -17.55 -19.46 -9.08
C MET A 1 -17.03 -19.57 -10.52
N VAL A 2 -17.12 -20.74 -11.17
CA VAL A 2 -16.72 -20.94 -12.58
C VAL A 2 -17.43 -20.00 -13.57
N VAL A 3 -18.76 -19.83 -13.45
CA VAL A 3 -19.55 -18.97 -14.34
C VAL A 3 -19.14 -17.48 -14.29
N VAL A 4 -18.72 -16.99 -13.11
CA VAL A 4 -18.28 -15.59 -12.95
C VAL A 4 -16.93 -15.35 -13.65
N ILE A 5 -16.05 -16.36 -13.61
CA ILE A 5 -14.74 -16.31 -14.26
C ILE A 5 -14.89 -16.31 -15.78
N GLU A 6 -15.77 -17.14 -16.34
CA GLU A 6 -16.01 -17.20 -17.79
C GLU A 6 -16.57 -15.89 -18.37
N VAL A 7 -17.54 -15.26 -17.68
CA VAL A 7 -18.11 -13.98 -18.11
C VAL A 7 -17.07 -12.85 -18.03
N ALA A 8 -16.25 -12.83 -16.97
CA ALA A 8 -15.18 -11.85 -16.83
C ALA A 8 -14.12 -12.00 -17.93
N ILE A 9 -13.71 -13.24 -18.25
CA ILE A 9 -12.78 -13.51 -19.35
C ILE A 9 -13.40 -13.12 -20.69
N ALA A 10 -14.68 -13.43 -20.93
CA ALA A 10 -15.36 -13.06 -22.17
C ALA A 10 -15.43 -11.53 -22.39
N LEU A 11 -15.66 -10.75 -21.31
CA LEU A 11 -15.58 -9.29 -21.35
C LEU A 11 -14.18 -8.81 -21.71
N VAL A 12 -13.16 -9.32 -21.02
CA VAL A 12 -11.77 -8.86 -21.18
C VAL A 12 -11.20 -9.22 -22.55
N VAL A 13 -11.53 -10.40 -23.08
CA VAL A 13 -11.13 -10.87 -24.42
C VAL A 13 -11.96 -10.22 -25.54
N GLY A 14 -12.84 -9.26 -25.21
CA GLY A 14 -13.57 -8.48 -26.22
C GLY A 14 -14.69 -9.25 -26.92
N LYS A 15 -15.18 -10.36 -26.34
CA LYS A 15 -16.30 -11.13 -26.90
C LYS A 15 -17.66 -10.46 -26.68
N VAL A 16 -17.71 -9.31 -26.00
CA VAL A 16 -18.93 -8.51 -25.81
C VAL A 16 -18.92 -7.33 -26.78
N SER A 17 -19.11 -7.64 -28.07
CA SER A 17 -19.06 -6.66 -29.17
C SER A 17 -20.30 -5.75 -29.25
N HIS A 18 -21.36 -6.05 -28.50
CA HIS A 18 -22.65 -5.38 -28.59
C HIS A 18 -22.68 -3.94 -28.05
N CYS A 19 -21.66 -3.52 -27.28
CA CYS A 19 -21.64 -2.22 -26.61
C CYS A 19 -20.71 -1.18 -27.28
N GLY A 20 -19.94 -1.56 -28.32
CA GLY A 20 -18.96 -0.66 -28.95
C GLY A 20 -17.79 -0.24 -28.04
N ILE A 21 -17.55 -0.98 -26.95
CA ILE A 21 -16.46 -0.75 -25.99
C ILE A 21 -15.35 -1.75 -26.26
N ALA A 22 -14.10 -1.28 -26.22
CA ALA A 22 -12.91 -2.12 -26.34
C ALA A 22 -12.11 -2.14 -25.03
N THR A 23 -11.47 -3.27 -24.74
CA THR A 23 -10.59 -3.44 -23.58
C THR A 23 -9.33 -2.58 -23.75
N ASN A 24 -9.00 -1.76 -22.75
CA ASN A 24 -7.69 -1.12 -22.68
C ASN A 24 -6.67 -2.10 -22.10
N VAL A 25 -5.99 -2.83 -22.99
CA VAL A 25 -5.00 -3.85 -22.63
C VAL A 25 -3.85 -3.28 -21.79
N GLY A 26 -3.42 -2.03 -22.05
CA GLY A 26 -2.31 -1.40 -21.33
C GLY A 26 -2.58 -1.23 -19.82
N GLU A 27 -3.83 -0.99 -19.46
CA GLU A 27 -4.29 -0.80 -18.06
C GLU A 27 -4.95 -2.07 -17.47
N THR A 28 -5.21 -3.08 -18.29
CA THR A 28 -5.90 -4.30 -17.84
C THR A 28 -4.96 -5.21 -17.09
N ARG A 29 -5.37 -5.66 -15.90
CA ARG A 29 -4.64 -6.61 -15.06
C ARG A 29 -5.60 -7.69 -14.58
N ILE A 30 -5.19 -8.95 -14.68
CA ILE A 30 -5.96 -10.12 -14.27
C ILE A 30 -5.14 -10.92 -13.26
N TYR A 31 -5.79 -11.25 -12.14
CA TYR A 31 -5.22 -12.05 -11.07
C TYR A 31 -6.19 -13.16 -10.66
N ASN A 32 -5.65 -14.33 -10.37
CA ASN A 32 -6.34 -15.48 -9.81
C ASN A 32 -5.57 -15.99 -8.59
N THR A 33 -6.26 -16.12 -7.47
CA THR A 33 -5.72 -16.60 -6.19
C THR A 33 -5.10 -17.99 -6.28
N THR A 34 -5.60 -18.87 -7.16
CA THR A 34 -5.03 -20.22 -7.34
C THR A 34 -3.67 -20.21 -8.04
N GLY A 35 -3.32 -19.10 -8.71
CA GLY A 35 -2.14 -19.03 -9.57
C GLY A 35 -2.31 -19.84 -10.86
N GLY A 36 -1.18 -20.13 -11.51
CA GLY A 36 -1.10 -20.95 -12.70
C GLY A 36 -0.99 -20.15 -14.00
N PRO A 37 -0.89 -20.83 -15.16
CA PRO A 37 -0.72 -20.19 -16.45
C PRO A 37 -1.98 -19.42 -16.86
N ALA A 38 -1.79 -18.41 -17.71
CA ALA A 38 -2.89 -17.65 -18.29
C ALA A 38 -3.87 -18.57 -19.05
N PRO A 39 -5.19 -18.42 -18.84
CA PRO A 39 -6.18 -19.11 -19.66
C PRO A 39 -6.09 -18.73 -21.15
N CYS A 40 -6.62 -19.61 -22.00
CA CYS A 40 -6.76 -19.34 -23.44
C CYS A 40 -7.53 -18.03 -23.68
N GLY A 41 -7.09 -17.22 -24.66
CA GLY A 41 -7.60 -15.88 -24.93
C GLY A 41 -7.04 -14.78 -24.02
N VAL A 42 -6.71 -15.05 -22.74
CA VAL A 42 -6.01 -14.06 -21.88
C VAL A 42 -4.53 -13.99 -22.24
N ALA A 43 -3.90 -15.14 -22.51
CA ALA A 43 -2.49 -15.20 -22.94
C ALA A 43 -2.21 -14.37 -24.21
N GLU A 44 -3.21 -14.24 -25.08
CA GLU A 44 -3.12 -13.49 -26.34
C GLU A 44 -3.19 -11.97 -26.15
N LEU A 45 -3.62 -11.49 -24.97
CA LEU A 45 -3.73 -10.07 -24.65
C LEU A 45 -2.37 -9.46 -24.25
N GLY A 46 -1.34 -10.28 -24.00
CA GLY A 46 0.01 -9.83 -23.67
C GLY A 46 0.46 -10.17 -22.25
N GLU A 47 1.79 -10.21 -22.06
CA GLU A 47 2.45 -10.66 -20.83
C GLU A 47 2.15 -9.75 -19.61
N GLU A 48 1.82 -8.49 -19.84
CA GLU A 48 1.49 -7.54 -18.77
C GLU A 48 0.06 -7.66 -18.24
N VAL A 49 -0.81 -8.43 -18.89
CA VAL A 49 -2.21 -8.60 -18.49
C VAL A 49 -2.38 -9.66 -17.42
N TRP A 50 -1.65 -10.78 -17.50
CA TRP A 50 -1.75 -11.88 -16.54
C TRP A 50 -0.68 -11.77 -15.46
N HIS A 51 -1.11 -11.84 -14.20
CA HIS A 51 -0.22 -11.65 -13.04
C HIS A 51 -0.13 -12.86 -12.12
N SER A 52 -0.88 -13.94 -12.39
CA SER A 52 -1.00 -15.06 -11.44
C SER A 52 0.11 -16.10 -11.55
N ASP A 53 0.94 -16.05 -12.59
CA ASP A 53 2.13 -16.89 -12.80
C ASP A 53 3.44 -16.19 -12.39
N ARG A 54 3.39 -14.89 -12.09
CA ARG A 54 4.56 -14.12 -11.62
C ARG A 54 5.14 -14.68 -10.32
N PRO A 55 6.42 -14.39 -10.01
CA PRO A 55 7.02 -14.66 -8.70
C PRO A 55 6.15 -14.11 -7.57
N LEU A 56 6.11 -14.79 -6.42
CA LEU A 56 5.18 -14.45 -5.32
C LEU A 56 5.18 -12.96 -4.89
N PRO A 57 6.33 -12.25 -4.81
CA PRO A 57 6.36 -10.83 -4.46
C PRO A 57 5.83 -9.90 -5.56
N GLU A 58 5.69 -10.40 -6.79
CA GLU A 58 5.20 -9.67 -7.97
C GLU A 58 3.82 -10.17 -8.42
N ARG A 59 3.27 -11.17 -7.71
CA ARG A 59 2.02 -11.84 -8.07
C ARG A 59 0.81 -11.07 -7.56
N GLY A 60 0.52 -9.97 -8.24
CA GLY A 60 -0.58 -9.09 -7.91
C GLY A 60 -0.50 -7.79 -8.68
N PHE A 61 -1.50 -6.95 -8.47
CA PHE A 61 -1.53 -5.61 -9.03
C PHE A 61 -2.14 -4.62 -8.04
N THR A 62 -2.02 -3.33 -8.33
CA THR A 62 -2.62 -2.28 -7.50
C THR A 62 -3.83 -1.68 -8.22
N ALA A 63 -5.00 -1.77 -7.58
CA ALA A 63 -6.24 -1.16 -8.04
C ALA A 63 -6.61 -0.02 -7.12
N LEU A 64 -6.79 1.20 -7.65
CA LEU A 64 -7.15 2.40 -6.87
C LEU A 64 -6.24 2.62 -5.65
N GLY A 65 -4.96 2.26 -5.75
CA GLY A 65 -3.99 2.38 -4.68
C GLY A 65 -4.01 1.25 -3.64
N VAL A 66 -4.90 0.26 -3.77
CA VAL A 66 -4.99 -0.94 -2.91
C VAL A 66 -4.29 -2.13 -3.59
N PRO A 67 -3.40 -2.85 -2.90
CA PRO A 67 -2.79 -4.06 -3.46
C PRO A 67 -3.79 -5.22 -3.48
N ILE A 68 -3.88 -5.90 -4.62
CA ILE A 68 -4.65 -7.13 -4.80
C ILE A 68 -3.68 -8.19 -5.33
N GLY A 69 -3.51 -9.29 -4.60
CA GLY A 69 -2.56 -10.31 -5.01
C GLY A 69 -2.26 -11.32 -3.92
N HIS A 70 -1.15 -12.03 -4.11
CA HIS A 70 -0.58 -12.90 -3.11
C HIS A 70 -0.14 -12.11 -1.87
N CYS A 71 -0.12 -12.73 -0.69
CA CYS A 71 0.27 -12.05 0.55
C CYS A 71 1.69 -11.48 0.50
N ASP A 72 2.62 -12.12 -0.23
CA ASP A 72 3.96 -11.60 -0.45
C ASP A 72 3.97 -10.33 -1.32
N TYR A 73 3.10 -10.24 -2.32
CA TYR A 73 2.91 -9.00 -3.10
C TYR A 73 2.38 -7.87 -2.21
N VAL A 74 1.40 -8.15 -1.36
CA VAL A 74 0.86 -7.17 -0.40
C VAL A 74 1.95 -6.72 0.58
N ARG A 75 2.81 -7.63 1.04
CA ARG A 75 3.94 -7.32 1.93
C ARG A 75 4.97 -6.43 1.25
N GLU A 76 5.39 -6.74 0.02
CA GLU A 76 6.34 -5.91 -0.73
C GLU A 76 5.74 -4.53 -1.02
N TRP A 77 4.46 -4.46 -1.40
CA TRP A 77 3.74 -3.20 -1.53
C TRP A 77 3.78 -2.39 -0.23
N GLY A 78 3.54 -3.03 0.92
CA GLY A 78 3.60 -2.38 2.23
C GLY A 78 4.99 -1.84 2.56
N GLN A 79 6.04 -2.60 2.26
CA GLN A 79 7.42 -2.14 2.44
C GLN A 79 7.75 -0.93 1.56
N ARG A 80 7.33 -0.95 0.29
CA ARG A 80 7.48 0.19 -0.62
C ARG A 80 6.75 1.42 -0.08
N ARG A 81 5.53 1.26 0.42
CA ARG A 81 4.77 2.36 1.05
C ARG A 81 5.48 2.93 2.26
N LEU A 82 6.05 2.10 3.14
CA LEU A 82 6.84 2.60 4.26
C LEU A 82 8.04 3.44 3.80
N ARG A 83 8.75 3.02 2.74
CA ARG A 83 9.85 3.80 2.16
C ARG A 83 9.36 5.15 1.63
N GLU A 84 8.21 5.19 0.95
CA GLU A 84 7.59 6.42 0.47
C GLU A 84 7.16 7.34 1.64
N GLU A 85 6.59 6.77 2.71
CA GLU A 85 6.19 7.53 3.89
C GLU A 85 7.37 8.07 4.69
N GLN A 86 8.49 7.32 4.75
CA GLN A 86 9.70 7.76 5.46
C GLN A 86 10.21 9.09 4.89
N ALA A 87 10.20 9.27 3.57
CA ALA A 87 10.60 10.53 2.95
C ALA A 87 9.75 11.72 3.43
N LEU A 88 8.43 11.52 3.64
CA LEU A 88 7.58 12.54 4.23
C LEU A 88 8.00 12.84 5.68
N LEU A 89 8.26 11.81 6.49
CA LEU A 89 8.68 11.97 7.88
C LEU A 89 10.01 12.70 8.01
N ASP A 90 10.97 12.41 7.13
CA ASP A 90 12.26 13.09 7.09
C ASP A 90 12.08 14.57 6.75
N HIS A 91 11.18 14.90 5.82
CA HIS A 91 10.84 16.29 5.50
C HIS A 91 10.16 17.01 6.66
N LEU A 92 9.40 16.31 7.51
CA LEU A 92 8.81 16.94 8.67
C LEU A 92 9.91 17.57 9.53
N GLN A 93 11.04 16.90 9.78
CA GLN A 93 12.10 17.41 10.66
C GLN A 93 12.61 18.82 10.30
N HIS A 94 12.46 19.21 9.04
CA HIS A 94 12.93 20.49 8.51
C HIS A 94 11.90 21.62 8.61
N LEU A 95 10.67 21.32 9.04
CA LEU A 95 9.62 22.33 9.19
C LEU A 95 9.90 23.20 10.43
N PRO A 96 9.70 24.51 10.34
CA PRO A 96 10.04 25.44 11.43
C PRO A 96 9.10 25.31 12.64
N ASP A 97 7.86 24.87 12.43
CA ASP A 97 6.83 24.82 13.46
C ASP A 97 6.31 23.39 13.69
N LEU A 98 6.18 23.04 14.97
CA LEU A 98 5.69 21.75 15.42
C LEU A 98 4.21 21.57 15.10
N GLN A 99 3.37 22.61 15.19
CA GLN A 99 1.94 22.48 14.90
C GLN A 99 1.69 22.16 13.43
N CYS A 100 2.42 22.78 12.50
CA CYS A 100 2.38 22.44 11.08
C CYS A 100 2.75 20.98 10.83
N ALA A 101 3.75 20.46 11.55
CA ALA A 101 4.14 19.05 11.48
C ALA A 101 3.00 18.11 11.88
N TRP A 102 2.39 18.41 13.02
CA TRP A 102 1.28 17.64 13.56
C TRP A 102 0.09 17.66 12.61
N LEU A 103 -0.22 18.80 12.01
CA LEU A 103 -1.27 18.91 11.00
C LEU A 103 -0.99 18.06 9.76
N LEU A 104 0.24 18.04 9.24
CA LEU A 104 0.60 17.20 8.11
C LEU A 104 0.54 15.70 8.46
N LEU A 105 0.97 15.32 9.66
CA LEU A 105 0.84 13.95 10.14
C LEU A 105 -0.63 13.52 10.25
N LEU A 106 -1.47 14.36 10.88
CA LEU A 106 -2.86 14.04 11.17
C LEU A 106 -3.74 14.08 9.91
N MET A 107 -3.56 15.08 9.05
CA MET A 107 -4.46 15.32 7.92
C MET A 107 -3.98 14.68 6.63
N CYS A 108 -2.67 14.45 6.46
CA CYS A 108 -2.10 13.89 5.23
C CYS A 108 -1.54 12.47 5.41
N ALA A 109 -0.66 12.24 6.39
CA ALA A 109 -0.05 10.92 6.56
C ALA A 109 -1.04 9.88 7.13
N SER A 110 -1.89 10.28 8.08
CA SER A 110 -2.89 9.39 8.70
C SER A 110 -3.97 8.97 7.70
N THR A 111 -4.45 9.88 6.86
CA THR A 111 -5.51 9.61 5.89
C THR A 111 -5.05 8.62 4.81
N ARG A 112 -3.80 8.76 4.33
CA ARG A 112 -3.18 7.82 3.39
C ARG A 112 -3.02 6.42 3.98
N ALA A 113 -2.54 6.31 5.21
CA ALA A 113 -2.41 5.03 5.88
C ALA A 113 -3.78 4.40 6.19
N THR A 114 -4.77 5.20 6.61
CA THR A 114 -6.14 4.74 6.87
C THR A 114 -6.77 4.15 5.60
N HIS A 115 -6.50 4.73 4.42
CA HIS A 115 -6.94 4.16 3.16
C HIS A 115 -6.39 2.74 2.96
N ALA A 116 -5.11 2.50 3.22
CA ALA A 116 -4.51 1.16 3.14
C ALA A 116 -5.13 0.19 4.16
N LEU A 117 -5.18 0.60 5.43
CA LEU A 117 -5.62 -0.24 6.55
C LEU A 117 -7.10 -0.66 6.46
N ARG A 118 -7.94 0.12 5.77
CA ARG A 118 -9.36 -0.21 5.58
C ARG A 118 -9.63 -1.20 4.46
N ASN A 119 -8.70 -1.37 3.52
CA ASN A 119 -8.93 -2.11 2.28
C ASN A 119 -8.13 -3.42 2.19
N ILE A 120 -7.22 -3.67 3.13
CA ILE A 120 -6.33 -4.85 3.13
C ILE A 120 -6.64 -5.71 4.36
N PRO A 121 -6.64 -7.04 4.25
CA PRO A 121 -6.77 -7.93 5.40
C PRO A 121 -5.77 -7.59 6.52
N PRO A 122 -6.19 -7.55 7.80
CA PRO A 122 -5.34 -7.18 8.93
C PRO A 122 -4.05 -8.01 9.04
N GLU A 123 -4.11 -9.29 8.70
CA GLU A 123 -2.99 -10.22 8.69
C GLU A 123 -1.90 -9.83 7.68
N ASP A 124 -2.29 -9.37 6.50
CA ASP A 124 -1.38 -9.03 5.41
C ASP A 124 -0.77 -7.64 5.58
N VAL A 125 -1.52 -6.69 6.18
CA VAL A 125 -1.09 -5.31 6.38
C VAL A 125 -0.40 -5.06 7.73
N ARG A 126 -0.41 -6.04 8.65
CA ARG A 126 0.21 -5.90 9.99
C ARG A 126 1.67 -5.42 9.94
N PRO A 127 2.56 -5.99 9.10
CA PRO A 127 3.96 -5.53 9.06
C PRO A 127 4.08 -4.06 8.65
N TYR A 128 3.20 -3.59 7.76
CA TYR A 128 3.11 -2.19 7.37
C TYR A 128 2.65 -1.33 8.55
N ALA A 129 1.57 -1.72 9.24
CA ALA A 129 1.03 -0.97 10.37
C ALA A 129 2.06 -0.79 11.49
N GLU A 130 2.71 -1.88 11.91
CA GLU A 130 3.73 -1.85 12.97
C GLU A 130 5.00 -1.09 12.55
N GLY A 131 5.41 -1.20 11.29
CA GLY A 131 6.52 -0.43 10.74
C GLY A 131 6.23 1.07 10.76
N ARG A 132 5.01 1.45 10.37
CA ARG A 132 4.56 2.84 10.34
C ARG A 132 4.47 3.44 11.73
N ASP A 133 3.88 2.73 12.69
CA ASP A 133 3.75 3.24 14.06
C ASP A 133 5.13 3.50 14.68
N ARG A 134 6.11 2.64 14.42
CA ARG A 134 7.50 2.86 14.82
C ARG A 134 8.11 4.08 14.16
N ALA A 135 7.93 4.24 12.84
CA ALA A 135 8.49 5.36 12.09
C ALA A 135 7.90 6.71 12.55
N VAL A 136 6.58 6.78 12.75
CA VAL A 136 5.90 7.97 13.27
C VAL A 136 6.35 8.29 14.69
N CYS A 137 6.46 7.28 15.56
CA CYS A 137 6.97 7.45 16.93
C CYS A 137 8.39 8.03 16.91
N ALA A 138 9.29 7.45 16.11
CA ALA A 138 10.67 7.92 15.99
C ALA A 138 10.74 9.37 15.52
N ALA A 139 9.99 9.72 14.46
CA ALA A 139 9.95 11.08 13.93
C ALA A 139 9.44 12.11 14.96
N LEU A 140 8.43 11.75 15.76
CA LEU A 140 7.91 12.60 16.83
C LEU A 140 8.90 12.75 17.99
N GLN A 141 9.57 11.67 18.39
CA GLN A 141 10.58 11.69 19.44
C GLN A 141 11.77 12.57 19.07
N GLU A 142 12.29 12.41 17.86
CA GLU A 142 13.37 13.24 17.31
C GLU A 142 13.00 14.72 17.36
N ARG A 143 11.78 15.04 16.92
CA ARG A 143 11.35 16.43 16.81
C ARG A 143 11.01 17.12 18.11
N THR A 144 10.48 16.38 19.07
CA THR A 144 10.05 16.93 20.36
C THR A 144 11.12 16.82 21.44
N HIS A 145 12.19 16.06 21.19
CA HIS A 145 13.17 15.63 22.19
C HIS A 145 12.53 14.92 23.40
N LEU A 146 11.33 14.36 23.23
CA LEU A 146 10.62 13.63 24.26
C LEU A 146 10.82 12.13 24.05
N THR A 147 11.12 11.41 25.12
CA THR A 147 11.06 9.94 25.10
C THR A 147 9.62 9.53 25.42
N LEU A 148 8.90 9.00 24.43
CA LEU A 148 7.58 8.40 24.66
C LEU A 148 7.76 7.02 25.27
N ILE A 149 7.68 6.91 26.60
CA ILE A 149 7.54 5.64 27.30
C ILE A 149 6.13 5.60 27.89
N GLY A 150 5.29 4.66 27.44
CA GLY A 150 4.06 4.28 28.14
C GLY A 150 3.06 5.41 28.44
N GLY A 151 2.94 6.42 27.58
CA GLY A 151 1.91 7.46 27.71
C GLY A 151 2.18 8.56 28.75
N ILE A 152 3.38 8.63 29.34
CA ILE A 152 3.78 9.72 30.23
C ILE A 152 5.04 10.40 29.69
N THR A 153 4.90 11.68 29.35
CA THR A 153 5.98 12.54 28.87
C THR A 153 6.89 12.96 30.03
N ILE A 154 8.15 12.54 30.02
CA ILE A 154 9.20 13.10 30.91
C ILE A 154 10.18 13.86 30.02
N ARG A 155 10.27 15.18 30.19
CA ARG A 155 11.39 15.96 29.65
C ARG A 155 12.65 15.59 30.43
N PRO A 156 13.78 15.28 29.78
CA PRO A 156 15.05 15.19 30.50
C PRO A 156 15.36 16.57 31.10
N ASN A 157 15.58 16.58 32.42
CA ASN A 157 15.89 17.76 33.20
C ASN A 157 17.21 18.37 32.69
N GLN A 158 17.16 19.53 32.05
CA GLN A 158 18.37 20.30 31.77
C GLN A 158 18.87 20.88 33.09
N ALA A 159 19.84 20.19 33.70
CA ALA A 159 20.58 20.72 34.83
C ALA A 159 21.31 22.00 34.39
N SER A 160 20.90 23.15 34.92
CA SER A 160 21.66 24.39 34.78
C SER A 160 22.96 24.27 35.59
N PRO A 161 24.12 24.63 35.02
CA PRO A 161 25.35 24.75 35.81
C PRO A 161 25.24 25.96 36.75
N MET A 162 25.66 25.75 38.00
CA MET A 162 25.80 26.78 39.06
C MET A 162 26.79 27.87 38.68
#